data_AF-A0A8H7ESD4-F1
#
_entry.id   AF-A0A8H7ESD4-F1
#
_cell.length_a   1.000
_cell.length_b   1.000
_cell.length_c   1.000
_cell.angle_alpha   90.00
_cell.angle_beta   90.00
_cell.angle_gamma   90.00
#
_symmetry.space_group_name_H-M   'P 1'
#
loop_
_entity.id
_entity.type
_entity.pdbx_description
1 polymer ?
#
loop_
_entity_poly.entity_id
_entity_poly.type
_entity_poly.pdbx_seq_one_letter_code
_entity_poly.pdbx_strand_id
1 'polypeptide(L)'
;MASSLRDQVDQLLTEYADLVRQYFQSLSAVAENAPVEDPLESIVERIVALDAQLQVAAGQIEEHQERQQRIIQVQDEIQRHHVALLRLVQRLDEAREELDQELNTAKGELRAAQYARDANIQSTDIIAYAAKLSKYTSAPPNFDLMNRDIKVDFEKPYPDEQRMKRGLLYRQHLTDRTQEDRFESSESETSGDEDVKKETSATEDAKGEPFWVLDLNPDLPS
;
A
#
# COMPACT_ATOMS: atom_id res chain seq x y z
N MET A 1 -24.31 -27.99 39.81
CA MET A 1 -25.00 -27.18 38.78
C MET A 1 -25.82 -26.16 39.54
N ALA A 2 -25.32 -24.93 39.66
CA ALA A 2 -26.05 -23.87 40.35
C ALA A 2 -27.28 -23.56 39.50
N SER A 3 -28.48 -23.83 40.03
CA SER A 3 -29.73 -23.35 39.44
C SER A 3 -29.59 -21.85 39.21
N SER A 4 -29.92 -21.39 37.99
CA SER A 4 -29.86 -19.97 37.67
C SER A 4 -30.71 -19.21 38.69
N LEU A 5 -30.25 -18.05 39.13
CA LEU A 5 -31.00 -17.19 40.06
C LEU A 5 -32.39 -16.86 39.51
N ARG A 6 -32.51 -16.86 38.17
CA ARG A 6 -33.76 -16.77 37.43
C ARG A 6 -34.67 -17.98 37.63
N ASP A 7 -34.14 -19.20 37.50
CA ASP A 7 -34.89 -20.44 37.69
C ASP A 7 -35.40 -20.56 39.14
N GLN A 8 -34.61 -20.06 40.11
CA GLN A 8 -34.98 -20.06 41.53
C GLN A 8 -36.13 -19.08 41.82
N VAL A 9 -36.12 -17.89 41.22
CA VAL A 9 -37.23 -16.93 41.37
C VAL A 9 -38.48 -17.41 40.64
N ASP A 10 -38.34 -18.01 39.47
CA ASP A 10 -39.47 -18.57 38.72
C ASP A 10 -40.13 -19.71 39.52
N GLN A 11 -39.35 -20.57 40.18
CA GLN A 11 -39.86 -21.61 41.09
C GLN A 11 -40.64 -20.99 42.26
N LEU A 12 -40.06 -20.01 42.96
CA LEU A 12 -40.73 -19.34 44.09
C LEU A 12 -42.03 -18.62 43.66
N LEU A 13 -42.06 -18.02 42.47
CA LEU A 13 -43.27 -17.40 41.92
C LEU A 13 -44.35 -18.43 41.57
N THR A 14 -43.97 -19.59 41.02
CA THR A 14 -44.92 -20.68 40.76
C THR A 14 -45.49 -21.27 42.05
N GLU A 15 -44.65 -21.47 43.07
CA GLU A 15 -45.09 -21.95 44.38
C GLU A 15 -46.01 -20.93 45.08
N TYR A 16 -45.69 -19.63 44.99
CA TYR A 16 -46.57 -18.57 45.49
C TYR A 16 -47.93 -18.58 44.77
N ALA A 17 -47.95 -18.70 43.44
CA ALA A 17 -49.19 -18.76 42.67
C ALA A 17 -50.05 -19.98 43.03
N ASP A 18 -49.42 -21.12 43.30
CA ASP A 18 -50.12 -22.34 43.69
C ASP A 18 -50.64 -22.27 45.14
N LEU A 19 -49.91 -21.67 46.07
CA LEU A 19 -50.39 -21.40 47.43
C LEU A 19 -51.57 -20.42 47.46
N VAL A 20 -51.54 -19.38 46.63
CA VAL A 20 -52.66 -18.43 46.50
C VAL A 20 -53.90 -19.14 45.94
N ARG A 21 -53.73 -20.04 44.96
CA ARG A 21 -54.84 -20.87 44.45
C ARG A 21 -55.41 -21.78 45.53
N GLN A 22 -54.55 -22.43 46.33
CA GLN A 22 -54.96 -23.27 47.45
C GLN A 22 -55.67 -22.47 48.55
N TYR A 23 -55.25 -21.23 48.80
CA TYR A 23 -55.91 -20.31 49.74
C TYR A 23 -57.34 -19.97 49.28
N PHE A 24 -57.52 -19.60 48.01
CA PHE A 24 -58.86 -19.31 47.47
C PHE A 24 -59.75 -20.56 47.44
N GLN A 25 -59.18 -21.73 47.16
CA GLN A 25 -59.90 -23.02 47.19
C GLN A 25 -60.34 -23.38 48.62
N SER A 26 -59.47 -23.25 49.62
CA SER A 26 -59.82 -23.51 51.02
C SER A 26 -60.84 -22.50 51.55
N LEU A 27 -60.76 -21.22 51.17
CA LEU A 27 -61.77 -20.21 51.50
C LEU A 27 -63.14 -20.54 50.88
N SER A 28 -63.16 -21.00 49.62
CA SER A 28 -64.41 -21.43 48.96
C SER A 28 -65.01 -22.69 49.61
N ALA A 29 -64.15 -23.65 50.02
CA ALA A 29 -64.58 -24.87 50.70
C ALA A 29 -65.16 -24.59 52.10
N VAL A 30 -64.58 -23.64 52.85
CA VAL A 30 -65.14 -23.14 54.12
C VAL A 30 -66.51 -22.50 53.90
N ALA A 31 -66.67 -21.69 52.85
CA ALA A 31 -67.94 -21.05 52.53
C ALA A 31 -69.04 -22.06 52.14
N GLU A 32 -68.67 -23.18 51.52
CA GLU A 32 -69.56 -24.26 51.11
C GLU A 32 -69.79 -25.34 52.20
N ASN A 33 -69.21 -25.18 53.41
CA ASN A 33 -69.22 -26.17 54.51
C ASN A 33 -68.67 -27.55 54.11
N ALA A 34 -67.72 -27.60 53.17
CA ALA A 34 -66.96 -28.80 52.81
C ALA A 34 -65.79 -29.03 53.79
N PRO A 35 -65.33 -30.28 54.01
CA PRO A 35 -64.20 -30.55 54.89
C PRO A 35 -62.92 -29.93 54.30
N VAL A 36 -62.27 -29.08 55.09
CA VAL A 36 -61.02 -28.42 54.73
C VAL A 36 -59.86 -29.32 55.16
N GLU A 37 -58.95 -29.64 54.24
CA GLU A 37 -57.80 -30.52 54.51
C GLU A 37 -56.68 -29.83 55.31
N ASP A 38 -56.50 -28.50 55.19
CA ASP A 38 -55.46 -27.74 55.88
C ASP A 38 -56.02 -26.48 56.58
N PRO A 39 -55.59 -26.14 57.81
CA PRO A 39 -55.99 -24.90 58.49
C PRO A 39 -55.61 -23.66 57.67
N LEU A 40 -56.52 -22.70 57.49
CA LEU A 40 -56.24 -21.46 56.74
C LEU A 40 -55.01 -20.71 57.29
N GLU A 41 -54.78 -20.79 58.60
CA GLU A 41 -53.63 -20.18 59.28
C GLU A 41 -52.29 -20.74 58.76
N SER A 42 -52.20 -22.04 58.46
CA SER A 42 -50.95 -22.67 57.99
C SER A 42 -50.61 -22.28 56.54
N ILE A 43 -51.63 -22.03 55.71
CA ILE A 43 -51.45 -21.55 54.34
C ILE A 43 -50.95 -20.10 54.34
N VAL A 44 -51.51 -19.25 55.21
CA VAL A 44 -51.06 -17.86 55.36
C VAL A 44 -49.63 -17.78 55.91
N GLU A 45 -49.28 -18.61 56.90
CA GLU A 45 -47.90 -18.69 57.39
C GLU A 45 -46.91 -19.11 56.30
N ARG A 46 -47.28 -20.07 55.44
CA ARG A 46 -46.47 -20.48 54.28
C ARG A 46 -46.31 -19.35 53.28
N ILE A 47 -47.36 -18.58 52.98
CA ILE A 47 -47.29 -17.42 52.08
C ILE A 47 -46.33 -16.37 52.63
N VAL A 48 -46.38 -16.06 53.93
CA VAL A 48 -45.47 -15.10 54.57
C VAL A 48 -44.02 -15.59 54.53
N ALA A 49 -43.79 -16.88 54.75
CA ALA A 49 -42.45 -17.46 54.66
C ALA A 49 -41.88 -17.40 53.22
N LEU A 50 -42.73 -17.63 52.21
CA LEU A 50 -42.34 -17.58 50.80
C LEU A 50 -42.11 -16.13 50.33
N ASP A 51 -42.91 -15.18 50.80
CA ASP A 51 -42.73 -13.75 50.56
C ASP A 51 -41.39 -13.24 51.13
N ALA A 52 -41.03 -13.68 52.34
CA ALA A 52 -39.73 -13.39 52.92
C ALA A 52 -38.57 -13.95 52.07
N GLN A 53 -38.73 -15.14 51.48
CA GLN A 53 -37.74 -15.73 50.58
C GLN A 53 -37.64 -14.97 49.25
N LEU A 54 -38.78 -14.54 48.68
CA LEU A 54 -38.81 -13.70 47.48
C LEU A 54 -38.12 -12.36 47.72
N GLN A 55 -38.31 -11.76 48.90
CA GLN A 55 -37.65 -10.48 49.23
C GLN A 55 -36.13 -10.62 49.35
N VAL A 56 -35.64 -11.73 49.90
CA VAL A 56 -34.20 -12.04 49.91
C VAL A 56 -33.67 -12.25 48.49
N ALA A 57 -34.39 -12.99 47.65
CA ALA A 57 -33.99 -13.22 46.26
C ALA A 57 -34.00 -11.92 45.44
N ALA A 58 -34.97 -11.03 45.66
CA ALA A 58 -35.04 -9.72 45.03
C ALA A 58 -33.83 -8.84 45.39
N GLY A 59 -33.44 -8.80 46.66
CA GLY A 59 -32.23 -8.08 47.10
C GLY A 59 -30.96 -8.63 46.44
N GLN A 60 -30.85 -9.96 46.26
CA GLN A 60 -29.73 -10.57 45.54
C GLN A 60 -29.70 -10.20 44.05
N ILE A 61 -30.87 -10.07 43.40
CA ILE A 61 -30.97 -9.58 42.02
C ILE A 61 -30.47 -8.14 41.93
N GLU A 62 -30.89 -7.27 42.84
CA GLU A 62 -30.48 -5.87 42.84
C GLU A 62 -28.96 -5.73 42.96
N GLU A 63 -28.34 -6.45 43.90
CA GLU A 63 -26.89 -6.47 44.02
C GLU A 63 -26.20 -7.01 42.75
N HIS A 64 -26.76 -8.06 42.15
CA HIS A 64 -26.22 -8.60 40.90
C HIS A 64 -26.34 -7.60 39.75
N GLN A 65 -27.46 -6.88 39.66
CA GLN A 65 -27.68 -5.84 38.65
C GLN A 65 -26.67 -4.69 38.82
N GLU A 66 -26.43 -4.22 40.06
CA GLU A 66 -25.42 -3.20 40.32
C GLU A 66 -24.02 -3.67 39.91
N ARG A 67 -23.63 -4.90 40.27
CA ARG A 67 -22.34 -5.48 39.88
C ARG A 67 -22.24 -5.60 38.35
N GLN A 68 -23.31 -6.03 37.69
CA GLN A 68 -23.35 -6.17 36.24
C GLN A 68 -23.21 -4.81 35.54
N GLN A 69 -23.84 -3.76 36.06
CA GLN A 69 -23.67 -2.40 35.54
C GLN A 69 -22.22 -1.93 35.67
N ARG A 70 -21.57 -2.20 36.81
CA ARG A 70 -20.14 -1.89 37.00
C ARG A 70 -19.26 -2.68 36.02
N ILE A 71 -19.56 -3.96 35.79
CA ILE A 71 -18.82 -4.78 34.80
C ILE A 71 -18.96 -4.19 33.40
N ILE A 72 -20.17 -3.81 32.99
CA ILE A 72 -20.42 -3.20 31.68
C ILE A 72 -19.66 -1.87 31.56
N GLN A 73 -19.67 -1.03 32.59
CA GLN A 73 -18.92 0.24 32.59
C GLN A 73 -17.42 0.01 32.40
N VAL A 74 -16.84 -0.95 33.14
CA VAL A 74 -15.41 -1.29 33.00
C VAL A 74 -15.11 -1.88 31.63
N GLN A 75 -16.00 -2.71 31.07
CA GLN A 75 -15.85 -3.22 29.70
C GLN A 75 -15.84 -2.09 28.66
N ASP A 76 -16.76 -1.12 28.79
CA ASP A 76 -16.80 0.04 27.91
C ASP A 76 -15.53 0.89 28.03
N GLU A 77 -15.00 1.07 29.24
CA GLU A 77 -13.73 1.77 29.47
C GLU A 77 -12.55 1.04 28.81
N ILE A 78 -12.47 -0.29 28.96
CA ILE A 78 -11.45 -1.11 28.30
C ILE A 78 -11.55 -0.96 26.78
N GLN A 79 -12.75 -1.00 26.22
CA GLN A 79 -12.96 -0.83 24.78
C GLN A 79 -12.54 0.57 24.31
N ARG A 80 -12.86 1.62 25.05
CA ARG A 80 -12.40 2.99 24.74
C ARG A 80 -10.89 3.10 24.75
N HIS A 81 -10.23 2.52 25.75
CA HIS A 81 -8.77 2.51 25.83
C HIS A 81 -8.14 1.70 24.68
N HIS A 82 -8.75 0.58 24.30
CA HIS A 82 -8.28 -0.22 23.18
C HIS A 82 -8.34 0.56 21.85
N VAL A 83 -9.45 1.25 21.59
CA VAL A 83 -9.59 2.12 20.40
C VAL A 83 -8.57 3.27 20.43
N ALA A 84 -8.34 3.89 21.59
CA ALA A 84 -7.34 4.94 21.73
C ALA A 84 -5.91 4.43 21.47
N LEU A 85 -5.58 3.23 21.95
CA LEU A 85 -4.29 2.58 21.70
C LEU A 85 -4.09 2.30 20.22
N LEU A 86 -5.08 1.69 19.55
CA LEU A 86 -5.00 1.42 18.11
C LEU A 86 -4.79 2.71 17.30
N ARG A 87 -5.47 3.79 17.69
CA ARG A 87 -5.29 5.10 17.05
C ARG A 87 -3.88 5.66 17.26
N LEU A 88 -3.27 5.44 18.43
CA LEU A 88 -1.90 5.86 18.70
C LEU A 88 -0.92 5.07 17.85
N VAL A 89 -1.07 3.74 17.79
CA VAL A 89 -0.25 2.87 16.95
C VAL A 89 -0.33 3.30 15.48
N GLN A 90 -1.54 3.52 14.96
CA GLN A 90 -1.73 4.00 13.59
C GLN A 90 -1.00 5.33 13.34
N ARG A 91 -1.12 6.31 14.25
CA ARG A 91 -0.41 7.59 14.13
C ARG A 91 1.10 7.44 14.18
N LEU A 92 1.60 6.47 14.94
CA LEU A 92 3.03 6.20 15.05
C LEU A 92 3.53 5.57 13.75
N ASP A 93 2.78 4.65 13.15
CA ASP A 93 3.10 4.05 11.87
C ASP A 93 3.06 5.11 10.74
N GLU A 94 2.05 5.98 10.71
CA GLU A 94 1.97 7.11 9.77
C GLU A 94 3.20 8.04 9.92
N ALA A 95 3.54 8.45 11.14
CA ALA A 95 4.70 9.31 11.40
C ALA A 95 6.03 8.62 11.04
N ARG A 96 6.12 7.30 11.23
CA ARG A 96 7.28 6.52 10.81
C ARG A 96 7.42 6.50 9.29
N GLU A 97 6.33 6.27 8.56
CA GLU A 97 6.32 6.27 7.10
C GLU A 97 6.70 7.64 6.54
N GLU A 98 6.19 8.73 7.12
CA GLU A 98 6.58 10.10 6.76
C GLU A 98 8.09 10.33 6.96
N LEU A 99 8.63 9.94 8.12
CA LEU A 99 10.07 10.05 8.38
C LEU A 99 10.91 9.21 7.42
N ASP A 100 10.48 7.99 7.09
CA ASP A 100 11.19 7.14 6.14
C ASP A 100 11.19 7.75 4.73
N GLN A 101 10.11 8.41 4.31
CA GLN A 101 10.04 9.16 3.05
C GLN A 101 10.97 10.37 3.05
N GLU A 102 10.95 11.20 4.10
CA GLU A 102 11.86 12.34 4.25
C GLU A 102 13.33 11.91 4.28
N LEU A 103 13.62 10.81 4.95
CA LEU A 103 14.98 10.27 5.02
C LEU A 103 15.45 9.74 3.65
N ASN A 104 14.56 9.11 2.89
CA ASN A 104 14.87 8.66 1.53
C ASN A 104 15.09 9.81 0.55
N THR A 105 14.27 10.86 0.62
CA THR A 105 14.44 12.07 -0.19
C THR A 105 15.75 12.78 0.16
N ALA A 106 16.03 12.99 1.45
CA ALA A 106 17.29 13.57 1.91
C ALA A 106 18.52 12.75 1.48
N LYS A 107 18.44 11.41 1.51
CA LYS A 107 19.51 10.53 0.96
C LYS A 107 19.68 10.72 -0.55
N GLY A 108 18.58 10.87 -1.29
CA GLY A 108 18.60 11.14 -2.73
C GLY A 108 19.27 12.48 -3.04
N GLU A 109 18.89 13.54 -2.32
CA GLU A 109 19.50 14.87 -2.44
C GLU A 109 20.98 14.86 -2.09
N LEU A 110 21.37 14.16 -1.03
CA LEU A 110 22.77 14.03 -0.63
C LEU A 110 23.60 13.35 -1.72
N ARG A 111 23.08 12.27 -2.34
CA ARG A 111 23.74 11.61 -3.47
C ARG A 111 23.84 12.54 -4.68
N ALA A 112 22.80 13.29 -5.00
CA ALA A 112 22.82 14.27 -6.10
C ALA A 112 23.84 15.39 -5.83
N ALA A 113 23.92 15.88 -4.59
CA ALA A 113 24.89 16.89 -4.18
C ALA A 113 26.34 16.35 -4.23
N GLN A 114 26.57 15.09 -3.84
CA GLN A 114 27.87 14.43 -3.98
C GLN A 114 28.25 14.29 -5.45
N TYR A 115 27.34 13.78 -6.29
CA TYR A 115 27.57 13.68 -7.73
C TYR A 115 27.88 15.04 -8.37
N ALA A 116 27.15 16.10 -8.00
CA ALA A 116 27.41 17.44 -8.49
C ALA A 116 28.78 17.98 -8.05
N ARG A 117 29.23 17.67 -6.82
CA ARG A 117 30.57 18.01 -6.33
C ARG A 117 31.65 17.26 -7.11
N ASP A 118 31.47 15.95 -7.32
CA ASP A 118 32.44 15.10 -8.01
C ASP A 118 32.54 15.41 -9.51
N ALA A 119 31.42 15.77 -10.15
CA ALA A 119 31.37 16.14 -11.56
C ALA A 119 32.07 17.48 -11.87
N ASN A 120 32.38 18.30 -10.86
CA ASN A 120 33.11 19.57 -10.95
C ASN A 120 32.69 20.47 -12.14
N ILE A 121 31.38 20.54 -12.40
CA ILE A 121 30.84 21.30 -13.55
C ILE A 121 30.76 22.77 -13.15
N GLN A 122 31.37 23.65 -13.95
CA GLN A 122 31.30 25.09 -13.74
C GLN A 122 29.91 25.62 -14.14
N SER A 123 29.35 26.51 -13.33
CA SER A 123 28.04 27.12 -13.60
C SER A 123 28.00 27.88 -14.93
N THR A 124 29.13 28.44 -15.36
CA THR A 124 29.30 29.10 -16.65
C THR A 124 29.04 28.16 -17.83
N ASP A 125 29.48 26.91 -17.73
CA ASP A 125 29.35 25.93 -18.81
C ASP A 125 27.91 25.45 -18.93
N ILE A 126 27.22 25.30 -17.80
CA ILE A 126 25.78 24.99 -17.77
C ILE A 126 24.98 26.11 -18.42
N ILE A 127 25.26 27.37 -18.10
CA ILE A 127 24.57 28.52 -18.70
C ILE A 127 24.84 28.60 -20.20
N ALA A 128 26.10 28.42 -20.62
CA ALA A 128 26.48 28.42 -22.03
C ALA A 128 25.80 27.29 -22.81
N TYR A 129 25.71 26.09 -22.22
CA TYR A 129 25.04 24.95 -22.83
C TYR A 129 23.51 25.12 -22.85
N ALA A 130 22.91 25.61 -21.77
CA ALA A 130 21.48 25.92 -21.71
C ALA A 130 21.08 26.97 -22.75
N ALA A 131 21.91 28.00 -22.97
CA ALA A 131 21.70 28.99 -24.03
C ALA A 131 21.75 28.36 -25.44
N LYS A 132 22.62 27.35 -25.66
CA LYS A 132 22.64 26.58 -26.91
C LYS A 132 21.39 25.73 -27.07
N LEU A 133 20.95 25.03 -26.01
CA LEU A 133 19.75 24.19 -26.03
C LEU A 133 18.46 24.99 -26.21
N SER A 134 18.38 26.19 -25.64
CA SER A 134 17.19 27.06 -25.73
C SER A 134 16.70 27.28 -27.17
N LYS A 135 17.62 27.31 -28.15
CA LYS A 135 17.30 27.42 -29.58
C LYS A 135 16.50 26.25 -30.14
N TYR A 136 16.53 25.09 -29.47
CA TYR A 136 15.96 23.82 -29.93
C TYR A 136 14.83 23.29 -29.03
N THR A 137 14.67 23.79 -27.80
CA THR A 137 13.80 23.18 -26.78
C THR A 137 12.47 23.89 -26.54
N SER A 138 12.28 25.12 -27.01
CA SER A 138 10.98 25.80 -26.91
C SER A 138 10.78 26.85 -27.99
N ALA A 139 9.66 26.74 -28.73
CA ALA A 139 9.23 27.80 -29.62
C ALA A 139 8.75 28.99 -28.76
N PRO A 140 9.22 30.22 -29.02
CA PRO A 140 8.76 31.39 -28.26
C PRO A 140 7.22 31.50 -28.26
N PRO A 141 6.61 31.99 -27.17
CA PRO A 141 5.18 32.30 -27.19
C PRO A 141 4.89 33.28 -28.33
N ASN A 142 3.99 32.89 -29.25
CA ASN A 142 3.67 33.54 -30.54
C ASN A 142 4.60 33.22 -31.74
N PHE A 143 5.32 32.09 -31.73
CA PHE A 143 6.06 31.63 -32.91
C PHE A 143 5.11 31.20 -34.05
N ASP A 144 4.96 32.07 -35.05
CA ASP A 144 4.25 31.77 -36.29
C ASP A 144 5.26 31.56 -37.43
N LEU A 145 5.28 30.33 -37.97
CA LEU A 145 6.14 29.92 -39.09
C LEU A 145 5.90 30.76 -40.36
N MET A 146 4.75 31.44 -40.46
CA MET A 146 4.36 32.23 -41.62
C MET A 146 4.78 33.71 -41.52
N ASN A 147 5.14 34.18 -40.33
CA ASN A 147 5.45 35.59 -40.10
C ASN A 147 6.97 35.82 -40.21
N ARG A 148 7.43 36.06 -41.44
CA ARG A 148 8.85 36.23 -41.82
C ARG A 148 9.58 37.39 -41.13
N ASP A 149 8.88 38.22 -40.38
CA ASP A 149 9.42 39.41 -39.73
C ASP A 149 9.97 39.13 -38.31
N ILE A 150 9.61 37.98 -37.71
CA ILE A 150 10.12 37.56 -36.40
C ILE A 150 11.36 36.70 -36.60
N LYS A 151 12.53 37.35 -36.66
CA LYS A 151 13.85 36.69 -36.68
C LYS A 151 14.18 36.11 -35.30
N VAL A 152 13.46 35.09 -34.87
CA VAL A 152 13.90 34.28 -33.73
C VAL A 152 14.61 33.06 -34.29
N ASP A 153 15.86 32.87 -33.89
CA ASP A 153 16.73 31.73 -34.24
C ASP A 153 16.21 30.44 -33.57
N PHE A 154 14.98 30.04 -33.90
CA PHE A 154 14.39 28.79 -33.46
C PHE A 154 14.72 27.71 -34.49
N GLU A 155 15.46 26.70 -34.06
CA GLU A 155 15.81 25.54 -34.87
C GLU A 155 14.93 24.35 -34.48
N LYS A 156 14.66 23.46 -35.43
CA LYS A 156 13.89 22.25 -35.16
C LYS A 156 14.63 21.36 -34.15
N PRO A 157 13.91 20.64 -33.27
CA PRO A 157 14.52 19.81 -32.23
C PRO A 157 15.31 18.61 -32.77
N TYR A 158 15.05 18.19 -34.02
CA TYR A 158 15.77 17.12 -34.70
C TYR A 158 16.50 17.65 -35.95
N PRO A 159 17.62 17.02 -36.35
CA PRO A 159 18.36 17.42 -37.53
C PRO A 159 17.52 17.19 -38.80
N ASP A 160 17.39 18.22 -39.63
CA ASP A 160 16.72 18.12 -40.93
C ASP A 160 17.50 17.25 -41.92
N GLU A 161 16.82 16.60 -42.87
CA GLU A 161 17.43 15.76 -43.90
C GLU A 161 18.53 16.49 -44.68
N GLN A 162 18.35 17.79 -44.97
CA GLN A 162 19.37 18.62 -45.62
C GLN A 162 20.62 18.81 -44.73
N ARG A 163 20.43 18.93 -43.40
CA ARG A 163 21.52 19.05 -42.43
C ARG A 163 22.25 17.72 -42.27
N MET A 164 21.52 16.61 -42.29
CA MET A 164 22.09 15.25 -42.30
C MET A 164 22.92 14.99 -43.57
N LYS A 165 22.40 15.33 -44.75
CA LYS A 165 23.11 15.20 -46.04
C LYS A 165 24.36 16.09 -46.14
N ARG A 166 24.40 17.21 -45.42
CA ARG A 166 25.59 18.07 -45.34
C ARG A 166 26.58 17.64 -44.26
N GLY A 167 26.19 16.69 -43.41
CA GLY A 167 27.02 16.19 -42.32
C GLY A 167 28.28 15.49 -42.82
N LEU A 168 29.35 15.57 -42.03
CA LEU A 168 30.63 14.93 -42.34
C LEU A 168 30.48 13.41 -42.53
N LEU A 169 29.63 12.79 -41.71
CA LEU A 169 29.35 11.35 -41.75
C LEU A 169 28.72 10.93 -43.09
N TYR A 170 27.76 11.70 -43.61
CA TYR A 170 27.16 11.44 -44.91
C TYR A 170 28.20 11.58 -46.04
N ARG A 171 29.06 12.59 -45.96
CA ARG A 171 30.14 12.81 -46.95
C ARG A 171 31.16 11.68 -46.98
N GLN A 172 31.53 11.11 -45.83
CA GLN A 172 32.42 9.95 -45.74
C GLN A 172 31.78 8.70 -46.36
N HIS A 173 30.50 8.46 -46.08
CA HIS A 173 29.78 7.33 -46.67
C HIS A 173 29.63 7.43 -48.21
N LEU A 174 29.57 8.64 -48.78
CA LEU A 174 29.60 8.80 -50.24
C LEU A 174 30.96 8.47 -50.83
N THR A 175 32.06 8.83 -50.17
CA THR A 175 33.40 8.55 -50.69
C THR A 175 33.73 7.06 -50.69
N ASP A 176 33.26 6.31 -49.69
CA ASP A 176 33.46 4.87 -49.62
C ASP A 176 32.71 4.14 -50.74
N ARG A 177 31.46 4.53 -51.03
CA ARG A 177 30.71 4.00 -52.19
C ARG A 177 31.41 4.25 -53.52
N THR A 178 31.99 5.43 -53.71
CA THR A 178 32.75 5.72 -54.94
C THR A 178 34.08 4.97 -55.04
N GLN A 179 34.62 4.45 -53.93
CA GLN A 179 35.79 3.57 -53.98
C GLN A 179 35.40 2.14 -54.33
N GLU A 180 34.31 1.61 -53.77
CA GLU A 180 33.80 0.27 -54.07
C GLU A 180 33.48 0.12 -55.58
N ASP A 181 32.77 1.08 -56.17
CA ASP A 181 32.46 1.07 -57.62
C ASP A 181 33.71 1.18 -58.51
N ARG A 182 34.83 1.69 -57.99
CA ARG A 182 36.10 1.82 -58.71
C ARG A 182 36.95 0.56 -58.65
N PHE A 183 36.73 -0.30 -57.65
CA PHE A 183 37.43 -1.57 -57.48
C PHE A 183 36.79 -2.72 -58.28
N GLU A 184 35.52 -2.64 -58.65
CA GLU A 184 34.86 -3.70 -59.43
C GLU A 184 35.24 -3.73 -60.93
N SER A 185 35.98 -2.75 -61.44
CA SER A 185 36.38 -2.69 -62.87
C SER A 185 37.83 -3.10 -63.17
N SER A 186 38.55 -3.76 -62.24
CA SER A 186 39.95 -4.14 -62.48
C SER A 186 40.32 -5.53 -61.94
N GLU A 187 39.69 -6.59 -62.48
CA GLU A 187 40.23 -7.95 -62.41
C GLU A 187 41.06 -8.27 -63.67
N SER A 188 42.38 -8.43 -63.51
CA SER A 188 43.25 -9.21 -64.43
C SER A 188 44.64 -9.50 -63.81
N GLU A 189 44.80 -10.76 -63.38
CA GLU A 189 45.99 -11.65 -63.36
C GLU A 189 47.22 -11.41 -62.44
N THR A 190 47.47 -12.28 -61.44
CA THR A 190 48.46 -13.41 -61.29
C THR A 190 49.95 -12.98 -61.21
N SER A 191 50.92 -13.53 -60.46
CA SER A 191 51.16 -14.77 -59.67
C SER A 191 52.49 -14.68 -58.86
N GLY A 192 52.65 -15.53 -57.81
CA GLY A 192 53.92 -16.08 -57.25
C GLY A 192 54.73 -15.20 -56.26
N ASP A 193 55.44 -15.69 -55.22
CA ASP A 193 55.63 -17.03 -54.65
C ASP A 193 56.28 -16.91 -53.24
N GLU A 194 56.17 -18.01 -52.47
CA GLU A 194 56.69 -18.46 -51.15
C GLU A 194 57.80 -17.73 -50.34
N ASP A 195 57.68 -17.72 -48.99
CA ASP A 195 58.52 -18.55 -48.07
C ASP A 195 58.18 -18.43 -46.55
N VAL A 196 58.37 -19.51 -45.76
CA VAL A 196 58.00 -19.65 -44.32
C VAL A 196 59.17 -20.06 -43.41
N LYS A 197 59.40 -19.32 -42.30
CA LYS A 197 59.77 -19.79 -40.92
C LYS A 197 59.95 -18.58 -39.97
N LYS A 198 58.99 -18.28 -39.08
CA LYS A 198 58.77 -18.73 -37.69
C LYS A 198 59.72 -18.14 -36.63
N GLU A 199 59.23 -17.16 -35.87
CA GLU A 199 59.39 -17.10 -34.40
C GLU A 199 58.23 -16.32 -33.77
N THR A 200 57.88 -16.73 -32.55
CA THR A 200 56.62 -16.51 -31.84
C THR A 200 56.67 -15.26 -30.95
N SER A 201 55.61 -14.44 -30.98
CA SER A 201 55.12 -13.74 -29.78
C SER A 201 53.61 -13.47 -29.92
N ALA A 202 52.91 -13.61 -28.80
CA ALA A 202 51.47 -13.75 -28.68
C ALA A 202 50.71 -12.44 -28.88
N THR A 203 49.58 -12.51 -29.60
CA THR A 203 48.40 -11.68 -29.33
C THR A 203 47.16 -12.41 -29.83
N GLU A 204 46.14 -12.38 -28.99
CA GLU A 204 44.93 -13.18 -29.06
C GLU A 204 44.04 -12.76 -30.23
N ASP A 205 43.78 -13.68 -31.16
CA ASP A 205 42.75 -13.53 -32.19
C ASP A 205 41.37 -13.67 -31.55
N ALA A 206 40.85 -12.56 -31.04
CA ALA A 206 39.42 -12.36 -30.90
C ALA A 206 38.84 -12.28 -32.32
N LYS A 207 38.22 -13.37 -32.77
CA LYS A 207 37.21 -13.33 -33.84
C LYS A 207 36.05 -12.45 -33.36
N GLY A 208 36.16 -11.15 -33.58
CA GLY A 208 35.09 -10.20 -33.33
C GLY A 208 34.06 -10.28 -34.45
N GLU A 209 32.84 -10.69 -34.12
CA GLU A 209 31.69 -10.44 -34.97
C GLU A 209 31.52 -8.92 -35.19
N PRO A 210 31.01 -8.48 -36.35
CA PRO A 210 30.78 -7.06 -36.58
C PRO A 210 29.82 -6.51 -35.52
N PHE A 211 30.18 -5.35 -34.95
CA PHE A 211 29.53 -4.61 -33.86
C PHE A 211 27.98 -4.46 -33.96
N TRP A 212 27.38 -4.73 -35.11
CA TRP A 212 25.94 -4.65 -35.37
C TRP A 212 25.16 -5.93 -35.05
N VAL A 213 25.83 -7.01 -34.64
CA VAL A 213 25.20 -8.26 -34.17
C VAL A 213 25.10 -8.28 -32.63
N LEU A 214 24.82 -7.13 -32.01
CA LEU A 214 24.35 -7.11 -30.62
C LEU A 214 22.83 -7.22 -30.62
N ASP A 215 22.32 -8.35 -30.14
CA ASP A 215 20.92 -8.52 -29.79
C ASP A 215 20.59 -7.55 -28.64
N LEU A 216 19.80 -6.51 -28.94
CA LEU A 216 19.49 -5.42 -28.03
C LEU A 216 18.31 -5.73 -27.09
N ASN A 217 17.74 -6.95 -27.10
CA ASN A 217 16.63 -7.32 -26.22
C ASN A 217 16.74 -8.76 -25.68
N PRO A 218 17.48 -9.01 -24.58
CA PRO A 218 17.57 -10.33 -23.98
C PRO A 218 16.36 -10.73 -23.11
N ASP A 219 15.40 -9.83 -22.86
CA ASP A 219 14.32 -10.03 -21.88
C ASP A 219 12.92 -10.11 -22.52
N LEU A 220 12.71 -11.06 -23.42
CA LEU A 220 11.36 -11.52 -23.79
C LEU A 220 11.23 -13.01 -23.46
N PRO A 221 10.30 -13.41 -22.57
CA PRO A 221 10.03 -14.82 -22.32
C PRO A 221 9.34 -15.43 -23.55
N SER A 222 9.89 -16.54 -24.04
CA SER A 222 9.23 -17.43 -25.02
C SER A 222 7.94 -18.03 -24.47
#